data_AF-A0A699UH28-F1
#
_entry.id   AF-A0A699UH28-F1
#
_cell.length_a   1.000
_cell.length_b   1.000
_cell.length_c   1.000
_cell.angle_alpha   90.00
_cell.angle_beta   90.00
_cell.angle_gamma   90.00
#
_symmetry.space_group_name_H-M   'P 1'
#
loop_
_entity.id
_entity.type
_entity.pdbx_description
1 polymer ?
#
loop_
_entity_poly.entity_id
_entity_poly.type
_entity_poly.pdbx_seq_one_letter_code
_entity_poly.pdbx_strand_id
1 'polypeptide(L)' 'SANKKQQFVKTDDKKVEKKDDEKKRDMSKVKCYNCKKEGHFAKNYKKAKIKDYKYYNTKMLLAKKDSDEQVLLVEDQA' A
#
# COMPACT_ATOMS: atom_id res chain seq x y z
N SER A 1 -21.26 -8.38 53.95
CA SER A 1 -20.22 -8.68 52.94
C SER A 1 -20.30 -7.71 51.79
N ALA A 2 -19.26 -6.87 51.63
CA ALA A 2 -19.17 -5.85 50.61
C ALA A 2 -18.99 -6.47 49.21
N ASN A 3 -19.97 -6.25 48.31
CA ASN A 3 -19.88 -6.62 46.90
C ASN A 3 -18.95 -5.62 46.20
N LYS A 4 -17.66 -5.97 46.10
CA LYS A 4 -16.65 -5.15 45.42
C LYS A 4 -16.82 -5.31 43.91
N LYS A 5 -17.61 -4.43 43.30
CA LYS A 5 -17.63 -4.23 41.85
C LYS A 5 -16.23 -3.85 41.40
N GLN A 6 -15.54 -4.73 40.68
CA GLN A 6 -14.37 -4.35 39.91
C GLN A 6 -14.84 -3.39 38.81
N GLN A 7 -14.56 -2.11 38.99
CA GLN A 7 -14.64 -1.15 37.89
C GLN A 7 -13.62 -1.60 36.84
N PHE A 8 -14.14 -2.15 35.74
CA PHE A 8 -13.40 -2.29 34.50
C PHE A 8 -13.09 -0.88 34.02
N VAL A 9 -11.90 -0.39 34.38
CA VAL A 9 -11.32 0.83 33.83
C VAL A 9 -11.14 0.58 32.34
N LYS A 10 -12.05 1.14 31.54
CA LYS A 10 -11.90 1.25 30.10
C LYS A 10 -10.65 2.10 29.88
N THR A 11 -9.55 1.46 29.50
CA THR A 11 -8.37 2.20 29.04
C THR A 11 -8.74 2.81 27.71
N ASP A 12 -9.02 4.12 27.74
CA ASP A 12 -9.20 4.94 26.55
C ASP A 12 -8.05 4.65 25.58
N ASP A 13 -8.42 4.51 24.31
CA ASP A 13 -7.54 4.27 23.17
C ASP A 13 -6.44 5.33 23.11
N LYS A 14 -5.36 5.11 23.86
CA LYS A 14 -4.08 5.74 23.60
C LYS A 14 -3.68 5.29 22.22
N LYS A 15 -3.97 6.14 21.24
CA LYS A 15 -3.28 6.21 19.96
C LYS A 15 -1.79 6.26 20.28
N VAL A 16 -1.17 5.08 20.36
CA VAL A 16 0.27 4.94 20.42
C VAL A 16 0.75 5.51 19.10
N GLU A 17 1.10 6.79 19.13
CA GLU A 17 2.03 7.35 18.17
C GLU A 17 3.24 6.43 18.20
N LYS A 18 3.29 5.57 17.18
CA LYS A 18 4.38 4.65 16.92
C LYS A 18 5.56 5.57 16.63
N LYS A 19 6.31 5.92 17.68
CA LYS A 19 7.63 6.49 17.52
C LYS A 19 8.38 5.52 16.63
N ASP A 20 8.83 6.00 15.48
CA ASP A 20 9.75 5.31 14.59
C ASP A 20 11.11 5.26 15.29
N ASP A 21 11.16 4.53 16.40
CA ASP A 21 12.41 4.09 16.99
C ASP A 21 12.86 2.91 16.12
N GLU A 22 13.37 3.26 14.94
CA GLU A 22 14.06 2.38 14.01
C GLU A 22 15.34 1.93 14.69
N LYS A 23 15.19 1.10 15.73
CA LYS A 23 16.26 0.38 16.38
C LYS A 23 17.05 -0.24 15.23
N LYS A 24 18.32 0.16 15.06
CA LYS A 24 19.24 -0.23 13.95
C LYS A 24 19.55 -1.73 13.96
N ARG A 25 18.52 -2.56 13.98
CA ARG A 25 18.59 -3.97 13.71
C ARG A 25 18.89 -4.08 12.24
N ASP A 26 19.81 -4.97 11.92
CA ASP A 26 20.14 -5.32 10.55
C ASP A 26 18.87 -5.75 9.79
N MET A 27 18.38 -4.86 8.90
CA MET A 27 17.15 -5.09 8.13
C MET A 27 17.31 -6.24 7.14
N SER A 28 18.53 -6.61 6.74
CA SER A 28 18.78 -7.72 5.81
C SER A 28 18.26 -9.05 6.34
N LYS A 29 18.24 -9.22 7.68
CA LYS A 29 17.75 -10.44 8.34
C LYS A 29 16.25 -10.42 8.63
N VAL A 30 15.59 -9.28 8.41
CA VAL A 30 14.16 -9.12 8.69
C VAL A 30 13.35 -9.62 7.50
N LYS A 31 12.67 -10.76 7.65
CA LYS A 31 11.75 -11.29 6.64
C LYS A 31 10.32 -10.85 6.90
N CYS A 32 9.67 -10.24 5.91
CA CYS A 32 8.27 -9.89 5.95
C CYS A 32 7.40 -11.15 5.83
N TYR A 33 6.55 -11.43 6.83
CA TYR A 33 5.62 -12.57 6.78
C TYR A 33 4.62 -12.49 5.61
N ASN A 34 4.19 -11.29 5.22
CA ASN A 34 3.16 -11.08 4.21
C ASN A 34 3.67 -11.32 2.78
N CYS A 35 4.87 -10.83 2.44
CA CYS A 35 5.40 -10.93 1.07
C CYS A 35 6.61 -11.85 0.95
N LYS A 36 7.05 -12.46 2.05
CA LYS A 36 8.20 -13.38 2.15
C LYS A 36 9.54 -12.79 1.67
N LYS A 37 9.64 -11.46 1.52
CA LYS A 37 10.88 -10.74 1.15
C LYS A 37 11.58 -10.20 2.39
N GLU A 38 12.90 -10.13 2.34
CA GLU A 38 13.75 -9.57 3.38
C GLU A 38 13.79 -8.03 3.30
N GLY A 39 14.39 -7.36 4.29
CA GLY A 39 14.61 -5.91 4.28
C GLY A 39 13.49 -5.06 4.87
N HIS A 40 12.35 -5.62 5.29
CA HIS A 40 11.28 -4.84 5.92
C HIS A 40 10.36 -5.66 6.83
N PHE A 41 9.77 -4.99 7.82
CA PHE A 41 8.74 -5.57 8.67
C PHE A 41 7.38 -5.62 7.96
N ALA A 42 6.56 -6.62 8.32
CA ALA A 42 5.20 -6.75 7.81
C ALA A 42 4.32 -5.52 8.12
N LYS A 43 4.59 -4.81 9.23
CA LYS A 43 3.94 -3.54 9.57
C LYS A 43 4.18 -2.44 8.53
N ASN A 44 5.35 -2.47 7.87
CA ASN A 44 5.74 -1.48 6.86
C ASN A 44 5.40 -1.97 5.43
N TYR A 45 4.73 -3.12 5.30
CA TYR A 45 4.32 -3.65 4.01
C TYR A 45 3.18 -2.80 3.40
N LYS A 46 3.53 -1.91 2.47
CA LYS A 46 2.56 -1.21 1.63
C LYS A 46 2.11 -2.14 0.50
N LYS A 47 0.87 -2.59 0.53
CA LYS A 47 0.26 -3.33 -0.58
C LYS A 47 0.27 -2.42 -1.81
N ALA A 48 0.93 -2.86 -2.88
CA ALA A 48 0.76 -2.23 -4.18
C ALA A 48 -0.71 -2.33 -4.56
N LYS A 49 -1.30 -1.25 -5.07
CA LYS A 49 -2.64 -1.31 -5.66
C LYS A 49 -2.55 -2.21 -6.88
N ILE A 50 -3.08 -3.43 -6.74
CA ILE A 50 -3.24 -4.33 -7.88
C ILE A 50 -4.25 -3.64 -8.80
N LYS A 51 -3.77 -3.25 -9.98
CA LYS A 51 -4.63 -2.72 -11.03
C LYS A 51 -5.45 -3.88 -11.58
N ASP A 52 -6.75 -3.68 -11.66
CA ASP A 52 -7.66 -4.67 -12.20
C ASP A 52 -7.53 -4.77 -13.72
N TYR A 53 -8.11 -5.83 -14.29
CA TYR A 53 -8.13 -6.04 -15.73
C TYR A 53 -8.77 -4.86 -16.47
N LYS A 54 -9.79 -4.23 -15.88
CA LYS A 54 -10.47 -3.06 -16.43
C LYS A 54 -9.52 -1.86 -16.58
N TYR A 55 -8.73 -1.55 -15.55
CA TYR A 55 -7.72 -0.50 -15.62
C TYR A 55 -6.74 -0.73 -16.79
N TYR A 56 -6.26 -1.96 -16.96
CA TYR A 56 -5.33 -2.28 -18.05
C TYR A 56 -5.98 -2.18 -19.43
N ASN A 57 -7.21 -2.69 -19.58
CA ASN A 57 -7.94 -2.61 -20.84
C ASN A 57 -8.18 -1.15 -21.27
N THR A 58 -8.63 -0.30 -20.33
CA THR A 58 -8.81 1.13 -20.62
C THR A 58 -7.48 1.83 -20.93
N LYS A 59 -6.40 1.54 -20.20
CA LYS A 59 -5.07 2.12 -20.49
C LYS A 59 -4.55 1.73 -21.87
N MET A 60 -4.77 0.47 -22.30
CA MET A 60 -4.39 -0.01 -23.62
C MET A 60 -5.21 0.66 -24.73
N LEU A 61 -6.53 0.79 -24.54
CA LEU A 61 -7.40 1.48 -25.49
C LEU A 61 -7.03 2.96 -25.67
N LEU A 62 -6.68 3.65 -24.58
CA LEU A 62 -6.22 5.04 -24.63
C LEU A 62 -4.90 5.18 -25.39
N ALA A 63 -3.94 4.29 -25.14
CA ALA A 63 -2.65 4.32 -25.84
C ALA A 63 -2.77 4.07 -27.35
N LYS A 64 -3.71 3.20 -27.77
CA LYS A 64 -3.98 2.97 -29.20
C LYS A 64 -4.61 4.19 -29.87
N LYS A 65 -5.57 4.84 -29.21
CA LYS A 65 -6.19 6.06 -29.74
C LYS A 65 -5.18 7.18 -29.94
N ASP A 66 -4.26 7.35 -28.98
CA ASP A 66 -3.19 8.34 -29.08
C ASP A 66 -2.27 8.08 -30.28
N SER A 67 -1.92 6.81 -30.55
CA SER A 67 -1.15 6.47 -31.75
C SER A 67 -1.93 6.67 -33.04
N ASP A 68 -3.22 6.32 -33.07
CA ASP A 68 -4.06 6.49 -34.25
C ASP A 68 -4.28 7.98 -34.57
N GLU A 69 -4.49 8.81 -33.54
CA GLU A 69 -4.61 10.26 -33.68
C GLU A 69 -3.31 10.91 -34.15
N GLN A 70 -2.15 10.48 -33.63
CA GLN A 70 -0.86 10.93 -34.14
C GLN A 70 -0.62 10.55 -35.59
N VAL A 71 -1.06 9.36 -36.04
CA VAL A 71 -0.97 8.96 -37.45
C VAL A 71 -1.84 9.85 -38.34
N LEU A 72 -3.10 10.09 -37.93
CA LEU A 72 -4.02 10.96 -38.68
C LEU A 72 -3.51 12.40 -38.83
N LEU A 73 -2.86 12.95 -37.79
CA LEU A 73 -2.29 14.30 -37.84
C LEU A 73 -1.10 14.43 -38.80
N VAL A 74 -0.37 13.33 -39.04
CA VAL A 74 0.78 13.32 -39.96
C VAL A 74 0.34 13.21 -41.43
N GLU A 75 -0.78 12.55 -41.70
CA GLU A 75 -1.35 12.44 -43.05
C GLU A 75 -1.93 13.76 -43.57
N ASP A 76 -2.48 14.62 -42.70
CA ASP A 76 -3.04 15.93 -43.09
C ASP A 76 -1.95 16.99 -43.39
N GLN A 77 -0.71 16.73 -42.99
CA GLN A 77 0.45 17.58 -43.28
C GLN A 77 1.24 17.14 -44.54
N ALA A 78 0.81 16.08 -45.24
CA ALA A 78 1.40 15.57 -46.48
C ALA A 78 0.59 16.01 -47.72
#